data_AF-A0A7S4BU78-F1
#
_entry.id   AF-A0A7S4BU78-F1
#
_cell.length_a   1.000
_cell.length_b   1.000
_cell.length_c   1.000
_cell.angle_alpha   90.00
_cell.angle_beta   90.00
_cell.angle_gamma   90.00
#
_symmetry.space_group_name_H-M   'P 1'
#
loop_
_entity.id
_entity.type
_entity.pdbx_description
1 polymer ?
#
loop_
_entity_poly.entity_id
_entity_poly.type
_entity_poly.pdbx_seq_one_letter_code
_entity_poly.pdbx_strand_id
1 'polypeptide(L)'
;RVECARKGIALPLCLRSFLDVKVPFLEMVPHGTSSIAGMLRAFGMEQVGRSHSGIDDSRNIAQVLSRLLSQGADTRCTHEVQFAPPQVGVEGGDGGCLGSELSGVRGCGGSGKEGVANGEKGGARGGGRSGARGGRR
;
A
#
# COMPACT_ATOMS: atom_id res chain seq x y z
N ARG A 1 19.00 -8.30 1.74
CA ARG A 1 20.18 -8.74 0.93
C ARG A 1 21.33 -9.22 1.78
N VAL A 2 21.80 -8.42 2.75
CA VAL A 2 23.04 -8.71 3.53
C VAL A 2 23.06 -10.13 4.07
N GLU A 3 22.02 -10.55 4.79
CA GLU A 3 22.02 -11.86 5.45
C GLU A 3 21.90 -13.04 4.49
N CYS A 4 21.11 -12.92 3.42
CA CYS A 4 20.99 -13.96 2.39
C CYS A 4 22.30 -14.12 1.59
N ALA A 5 22.92 -13.01 1.20
CA ALA A 5 24.19 -13.01 0.48
C ALA A 5 25.31 -13.62 1.34
N ARG A 6 25.39 -13.23 2.63
CA ARG A 6 26.34 -13.80 3.59
C ARG A 6 26.20 -15.33 3.73
N LYS A 7 24.97 -15.84 3.58
CA LYS A 7 24.64 -17.27 3.66
C LYS A 7 24.67 -17.99 2.30
N GLY A 8 24.98 -17.30 1.20
CA GLY A 8 24.99 -17.88 -0.14
C GLY A 8 23.62 -18.35 -0.63
N ILE A 9 22.52 -17.84 -0.06
CA ILE A 9 21.15 -18.20 -0.44
C ILE A 9 20.50 -17.07 -1.23
N ALA A 10 19.69 -17.44 -2.24
CA ALA A 10 18.87 -16.48 -2.96
C ALA A 10 17.76 -15.92 -2.05
N LEU A 11 17.40 -14.64 -2.22
CA LEU A 11 16.24 -14.09 -1.50
C LEU A 11 14.95 -14.69 -2.08
N PRO A 12 14.13 -15.39 -1.26
CA PRO A 12 12.85 -15.97 -1.69
C PRO A 12 11.91 -14.90 -2.25
N LEU A 13 11.11 -15.26 -3.27
CA LEU A 13 10.14 -14.35 -3.91
C LEU A 13 9.12 -13.79 -2.92
N CYS A 14 8.65 -14.60 -1.97
CA CYS A 14 7.67 -14.20 -0.96
C CYS A 14 8.19 -13.12 0.02
N LEU A 15 9.51 -12.91 0.11
CA LEU A 15 10.12 -11.88 0.94
C LEU A 15 10.51 -10.63 0.14
N ARG A 16 10.13 -10.55 -1.14
CA ARG A 16 10.43 -9.40 -2.00
C ARG A 16 9.41 -8.30 -1.88
N SER A 17 8.15 -8.62 -1.56
CA SER A 17 7.13 -7.63 -1.26
C SER A 17 6.74 -7.70 0.21
N PHE A 18 6.50 -6.55 0.81
CA PHE A 18 6.08 -6.46 2.21
C PHE A 18 5.28 -5.19 2.48
N LEU A 19 4.54 -5.21 3.59
CA LEU A 19 3.86 -4.07 4.16
C LEU A 19 4.76 -3.42 5.21
N ASP A 20 5.25 -2.21 4.93
CA ASP A 20 5.68 -1.29 5.98
C ASP A 20 4.44 -0.65 6.62
N VAL A 21 4.09 -1.09 7.83
CA VAL A 21 2.93 -0.63 8.61
C VAL A 21 2.96 0.87 8.90
N LYS A 22 4.14 1.51 8.85
CA LYS A 22 4.26 2.95 9.07
C LYS A 22 3.57 3.76 7.98
N VAL A 23 3.53 3.26 6.75
CA VAL A 23 2.92 3.96 5.60
C VAL A 23 1.42 4.17 5.83
N PRO A 24 0.58 3.13 5.97
CA PRO A 24 -0.85 3.33 6.23
C PRO A 24 -1.11 3.98 7.59
N PHE A 25 -0.22 3.80 8.57
CA PHE A 25 -0.32 4.52 9.83
C PHE A 25 -0.18 6.04 9.66
N LEU A 26 0.82 6.51 8.92
CA LEU A 26 1.04 7.94 8.71
C LEU A 26 -0.01 8.55 7.77
N GLU A 27 -0.58 7.77 6.85
CA GLU A 27 -1.73 8.21 6.05
C GLU A 27 -2.97 8.43 6.93
N MET A 28 -3.20 7.56 7.93
CA MET A 28 -4.32 7.66 8.85
C MET A 28 -4.09 8.66 9.98
N VAL A 29 -2.84 8.81 10.44
CA VAL A 29 -2.42 9.67 11.56
C VAL A 29 -1.22 10.53 11.14
N PRO A 30 -1.42 11.61 10.35
CA PRO A 30 -0.33 12.38 9.75
C PRO A 30 0.63 13.05 10.72
N HIS A 31 0.17 13.31 11.95
CA HIS A 31 0.97 13.90 13.03
C HIS A 31 1.48 12.87 14.04
N GLY A 32 1.30 11.58 13.73
CA GLY A 32 1.76 10.47 14.55
C GLY A 32 3.26 10.30 14.48
N THR A 33 3.82 9.64 15.50
CA THR A 33 5.23 9.21 15.47
C THR A 33 5.31 7.78 14.94
N SER A 34 6.27 7.53 14.04
CA SER A 34 6.42 6.22 13.37
C SER A 34 7.13 5.16 14.22
N SER A 35 7.46 5.48 15.48
CA SER A 35 7.98 4.52 16.44
C SER A 35 6.86 3.57 16.90
N ILE A 36 7.18 2.32 17.26
CA ILE A 36 6.17 1.35 17.72
C ILE A 36 5.39 1.91 18.91
N ALA A 37 6.08 2.42 19.93
CA ALA A 37 5.45 3.05 21.09
C ALA A 37 4.59 4.28 20.70
N GLY A 38 5.04 5.03 19.70
CA GLY A 38 4.33 6.16 19.12
C GLY A 38 3.00 5.78 18.48
N MET A 39 3.04 4.76 17.62
CA MET A 39 1.87 4.22 16.94
C MET A 39 0.87 3.62 17.92
N LEU A 40 1.36 2.86 18.91
CA LEU A 40 0.51 2.29 19.97
C LEU A 40 -0.19 3.41 20.76
N ARG A 41 0.56 4.43 21.18
CA ARG A 41 0.02 5.57 21.93
C ARG A 41 -1.03 6.34 21.12
N ALA A 42 -0.82 6.52 19.83
CA ALA A 42 -1.79 7.17 18.94
C ALA A 42 -3.14 6.44 18.90
N PHE A 43 -3.14 5.12 19.15
CA PHE A 43 -4.36 4.32 19.27
C PHE A 43 -4.79 4.05 20.72
N GLY A 44 -4.18 4.70 21.70
CA GLY A 44 -4.48 4.50 23.12
C GLY A 44 -4.08 3.13 23.65
N MET A 45 -3.10 2.48 23.03
CA MET A 45 -2.56 1.17 23.43
C MET A 45 -1.20 1.32 24.12
N GLU A 46 -0.87 0.35 24.96
CA GLU A 46 0.41 0.27 25.65
C GLU A 46 1.34 -0.77 25.01
N GLN A 47 2.64 -0.60 25.19
CA GLN A 47 3.62 -1.56 24.71
C GLN A 47 3.58 -2.84 25.56
N VAL A 48 3.47 -3.99 24.90
CA VAL A 48 3.48 -5.30 25.55
C VAL A 48 4.89 -5.90 25.44
N GLY A 49 5.38 -6.47 26.55
CA GLY A 49 6.63 -7.22 26.58
C GLY A 49 7.88 -6.36 26.73
N ARG A 50 9.04 -6.88 26.30
CA ARG A 50 10.32 -6.18 26.43
C ARG A 50 10.65 -5.42 25.15
N SER A 51 11.03 -4.15 25.30
CA SER A 51 11.57 -3.36 24.18
C SER A 51 12.77 -4.07 23.55
N HIS A 52 12.83 -4.06 22.23
CA HIS A 52 13.89 -4.67 21.41
C HIS A 52 13.91 -6.21 21.41
N SER A 53 12.88 -6.85 21.97
CA SER A 53 12.62 -8.27 21.76
C SER A 53 11.85 -8.45 20.47
N GLY A 54 12.45 -9.08 19.45
CA GLY A 54 11.82 -9.20 18.13
C GLY A 54 10.44 -9.87 18.15
N ILE A 55 10.21 -10.80 19.09
CA ILE A 55 8.89 -11.44 19.27
C ILE A 55 7.85 -10.49 19.86
N ASP A 56 8.24 -9.65 20.82
CA ASP A 56 7.34 -8.69 21.45
C ASP A 56 7.06 -7.51 20.50
N ASP A 57 8.09 -7.04 19.78
CA ASP A 57 7.93 -6.05 18.72
C ASP A 57 6.96 -6.54 17.64
N SER A 58 7.04 -7.83 17.26
CA SER A 58 6.09 -8.42 16.30
C SER A 58 4.65 -8.41 16.82
N ARG A 59 4.42 -8.70 18.12
CA ARG A 59 3.07 -8.62 18.73
C ARG A 59 2.54 -7.19 18.76
N ASN A 60 3.40 -6.23 19.10
CA ASN A 60 3.03 -4.83 19.14
C ASN A 60 2.68 -4.29 17.74
N ILE A 61 3.48 -4.65 16.73
CA ILE A 61 3.18 -4.31 15.32
C ILE A 61 1.85 -4.95 14.87
N ALA A 62 1.60 -6.21 15.26
CA ALA A 62 0.34 -6.88 14.93
C ALA A 62 -0.89 -6.17 15.55
N GLN A 63 -0.76 -5.63 16.77
CA GLN A 63 -1.81 -4.82 17.38
C GLN A 63 -2.06 -3.53 16.60
N VAL A 64 -1.00 -2.80 16.22
CA VAL A 64 -1.10 -1.60 15.38
C VAL A 64 -1.80 -1.93 14.05
N LEU A 65 -1.38 -2.99 13.38
CA LEU A 65 -1.97 -3.44 12.11
C LEU A 65 -3.45 -3.80 12.26
N SER A 66 -3.81 -4.53 13.33
CA SER A 66 -5.21 -4.88 13.63
C SER A 66 -6.09 -3.63 13.80
N ARG A 67 -5.57 -2.60 14.46
CA ARG A 67 -6.28 -1.31 14.60
C ARG A 67 -6.42 -0.58 13.27
N LEU A 68 -5.38 -0.55 12.44
CA LEU A 68 -5.44 0.04 11.10
C LEU A 68 -6.50 -0.63 10.23
N LEU A 69 -6.53 -1.96 10.20
CA LEU A 69 -7.54 -2.74 9.48
C LEU A 69 -8.95 -2.42 9.98
N SER A 70 -9.14 -2.36 11.30
CA SER A 70 -10.43 -2.04 11.93
C SER A 70 -10.93 -0.62 11.61
N GLN A 71 -10.01 0.29 11.27
CA GLN A 71 -10.31 1.67 10.88
C GLN A 71 -10.36 1.86 9.35
N GLY A 72 -10.23 0.79 8.57
CA GLY A 72 -10.35 0.82 7.11
C GLY A 72 -9.10 1.28 6.36
N ALA A 73 -7.91 1.18 6.96
CA ALA A 73 -6.66 1.50 6.26
C ALA A 73 -6.39 0.55 5.08
N ASP A 74 -5.82 1.09 4.00
CA ASP A 74 -5.27 0.26 2.91
C ASP A 74 -3.95 -0.39 3.37
N THR A 75 -3.96 -1.71 3.54
CA THR A 75 -2.83 -2.48 4.08
C THR A 75 -2.20 -3.40 3.03
N ARG A 76 -2.35 -3.05 1.74
CA ARG A 76 -1.67 -3.74 0.65
C ARG A 76 -0.15 -3.59 0.74
N CYS A 77 0.59 -4.33 -0.08
CA CYS A 77 2.05 -4.22 -0.13
C CYS A 77 2.46 -2.78 -0.42
N THR A 78 3.28 -2.19 0.45
CA THR A 78 3.76 -0.81 0.29
C THR A 78 5.13 -0.77 -0.36
N HIS A 79 5.89 -1.86 -0.26
CA HIS A 79 7.24 -1.95 -0.79
C HIS A 79 7.43 -3.25 -1.55
N GLU A 80 8.13 -3.15 -2.67
CA GLU A 80 8.61 -4.29 -3.44
C GLU A 80 10.10 -4.09 -3.75
N VAL A 81 10.88 -5.14 -3.52
CA VAL A 81 12.31 -5.16 -3.78
C VAL A 81 12.54 -5.81 -5.12
N GLN A 82 12.86 -5.00 -6.13
CA GLN A 82 13.27 -5.50 -7.43
C GLN A 82 14.68 -6.08 -7.37
N PHE A 83 14.89 -7.21 -8.03
CA PHE A 83 16.21 -7.82 -8.18
C PHE A 83 16.52 -7.91 -9.67
N ALA A 84 17.66 -7.34 -10.07
CA ALA A 84 18.35 -7.83 -11.26
C ALA A 84 18.65 -9.32 -11.02
N PRO A 85 18.40 -10.21 -12.00
CA PRO A 85 18.87 -11.58 -11.92
C PRO A 85 20.38 -11.58 -11.62
N PRO A 86 20.91 -12.59 -10.91
CA PRO A 86 22.35 -12.76 -10.88
C PRO A 86 22.84 -12.71 -12.32
N GLN A 87 23.82 -11.85 -12.59
CA GLN A 87 24.47 -11.77 -13.90
C GLN A 87 25.08 -13.16 -14.11
N VAL A 88 24.34 -14.07 -14.73
CA VAL A 88 24.87 -15.36 -15.12
C VAL A 88 25.97 -15.00 -16.11
N GLY A 89 27.22 -15.27 -15.76
CA GLY A 89 28.31 -15.22 -16.71
C GLY A 89 27.96 -16.25 -17.77
N VAL A 90 27.35 -15.79 -18.86
CA VAL A 90 27.19 -16.60 -20.06
C VAL A 90 28.59 -16.69 -20.64
N GLU A 91 29.37 -17.68 -20.22
CA GLU A 91 30.52 -18.09 -21.00
C GLU A 91 29.97 -18.63 -22.32
N GLY A 92 30.33 -17.93 -23.40
CA GLY A 92 29.77 -18.13 -24.73
C GLY A 92 29.95 -19.56 -25.22
N GLY A 93 28.83 -20.24 -25.43
CA GLY A 93 28.74 -21.43 -26.28
C GLY A 93 27.93 -21.05 -27.51
N ASP A 94 28.66 -20.81 -28.60
CA ASP A 94 28.19 -20.73 -29.97
C ASP A 94 27.41 -22.00 -30.36
N GLY A 95 26.16 -21.84 -30.78
CA GLY A 95 25.29 -22.96 -31.12
C GLY A 95 24.02 -22.57 -31.86
N GLY A 96 24.14 -22.40 -33.19
CA GLY A 96 23.18 -22.90 -34.18
C GLY A 96 21.76 -22.31 -34.21
N CYS A 97 21.53 -21.43 -35.18
CA CYS A 97 20.24 -21.04 -35.72
C CYS A 97 19.56 -22.23 -36.45
N LEU A 98 18.34 -22.66 -36.08
CA LEU A 98 17.36 -23.31 -36.98
C LEU A 98 15.95 -23.34 -36.32
N GLY A 99 14.90 -22.96 -37.08
CA GLY A 99 13.55 -23.49 -36.87
C GLY A 99 12.41 -22.48 -36.78
N SER A 100 11.76 -22.25 -37.92
CA SER A 100 10.55 -21.49 -38.20
C SER A 100 9.26 -21.98 -37.52
N GLU A 101 8.33 -21.03 -37.36
CA GLU A 101 6.86 -21.16 -37.40
C GLU A 101 6.16 -22.15 -36.46
N LEU A 102 5.23 -21.62 -35.65
CA LEU A 102 3.83 -22.03 -35.77
C LEU A 102 2.90 -20.87 -35.36
N SER A 103 2.09 -20.50 -36.34
CA SER A 103 0.97 -19.59 -36.31
C SER A 103 -0.13 -20.05 -35.33
N GLY A 104 -0.73 -19.07 -34.64
CA GLY A 104 -2.18 -18.99 -34.51
C GLY A 104 -2.85 -19.57 -33.26
N VAL A 105 -3.25 -18.68 -32.34
CA VAL A 105 -4.62 -18.71 -31.80
C VAL A 105 -5.08 -17.31 -31.34
N ARG A 106 -6.23 -16.93 -31.91
CA ARG A 106 -7.21 -15.87 -31.54
C ARG A 106 -7.36 -15.78 -30.00
N GLY A 107 -7.56 -14.64 -29.33
CA GLY A 107 -8.30 -13.42 -29.66
C GLY A 107 -9.45 -13.24 -28.64
N CYS A 108 -9.46 -12.14 -27.89
CA CYS A 108 -10.61 -11.53 -27.18
C CYS A 108 -10.09 -10.19 -26.63
N GLY A 109 -10.60 -8.99 -26.92
CA GLY A 109 -11.91 -8.56 -27.40
C GLY A 109 -12.61 -7.76 -26.28
N GLY A 110 -12.73 -6.43 -26.45
CA GLY A 110 -13.44 -5.49 -25.55
C GLY A 110 -12.53 -4.32 -25.13
N SER A 111 -12.48 -3.14 -25.76
CA SER A 111 -13.53 -2.24 -26.28
C SER A 111 -14.45 -1.70 -25.18
N GLY A 112 -14.18 -0.49 -24.73
CA GLY A 112 -15.02 0.27 -23.80
C GLY A 112 -14.51 1.69 -23.62
N LYS A 113 -14.54 2.48 -24.70
CA LYS A 113 -14.44 3.94 -24.64
C LYS A 113 -15.85 4.48 -24.81
N GLU A 114 -16.38 5.17 -23.81
CA GLU A 114 -17.45 6.15 -24.02
C GLU A 114 -17.06 7.42 -23.28
N GLY A 115 -16.93 8.50 -24.05
CA GLY A 115 -17.09 9.86 -23.54
C GLY A 115 -18.47 10.37 -23.93
N VAL A 116 -18.80 11.56 -23.42
CA VAL A 116 -19.53 12.68 -24.09
C VAL A 116 -20.39 13.48 -23.09
N ALA A 117 -19.97 14.75 -22.98
CA ALA A 117 -20.70 16.03 -22.96
C ALA A 117 -21.72 16.44 -21.87
N ASN A 118 -21.37 17.57 -21.24
CA ASN A 118 -22.10 18.85 -21.10
C ASN A 118 -23.62 18.92 -20.90
N GLY A 119 -23.98 19.60 -19.79
CA GLY A 119 -24.67 20.91 -19.84
C GLY A 119 -26.15 20.92 -19.47
N GLU A 120 -26.55 21.75 -18.49
CA GLU A 120 -27.63 22.74 -18.62
C GLU A 120 -27.79 23.64 -17.37
N LYS A 121 -28.37 24.82 -17.60
CA LYS A 121 -28.56 25.96 -16.69
C LYS A 121 -29.97 25.96 -16.06
N GLY A 122 -30.13 26.76 -14.99
CA GLY A 122 -31.40 27.33 -14.51
C GLY A 122 -31.78 26.83 -13.11
N GLY A 123 -32.27 27.60 -12.15
CA GLY A 123 -32.77 28.97 -12.11
C GLY A 123 -33.85 29.05 -11.01
N ALA A 124 -33.88 30.17 -10.28
CA ALA A 124 -35.02 30.73 -9.53
C ALA A 124 -35.34 30.33 -8.06
N ARG A 125 -35.17 31.36 -7.20
CA ARG A 125 -36.18 32.05 -6.34
C ARG A 125 -36.81 31.39 -5.09
N GLY A 126 -36.84 32.22 -4.03
CA GLY A 126 -37.83 32.23 -2.94
C GLY A 126 -37.21 31.85 -1.58
N GLY A 127 -37.28 32.61 -0.48
CA GLY A 127 -38.13 33.73 -0.08
C GLY A 127 -38.72 33.44 1.31
N GLY A 128 -38.44 34.28 2.30
CA GLY A 128 -39.08 34.28 3.64
C GLY A 128 -38.05 34.42 4.78
N ARG A 129 -37.80 35.59 5.38
CA ARG A 129 -38.60 36.29 6.44
C ARG A 129 -38.99 35.32 7.57
N SER A 130 -38.86 35.58 8.86
CA SER A 130 -38.57 36.78 9.66
C SER A 130 -38.71 36.39 11.15
N GLY A 131 -38.06 37.12 12.06
CA GLY A 131 -38.46 37.22 13.47
C GLY A 131 -37.60 36.42 14.45
N ALA A 132 -37.27 36.88 15.65
CA ALA A 132 -37.67 38.10 16.33
C ALA A 132 -36.66 38.44 17.45
N ARG A 133 -36.74 39.70 17.86
CA ARG A 133 -36.01 40.40 18.91
C ARG A 133 -36.24 39.81 20.31
N GLY A 134 -35.26 40.01 21.18
CA GLY A 134 -35.43 40.15 22.63
C GLY A 134 -34.15 39.73 23.34
N GLY A 135 -33.49 40.51 24.19
CA GLY A 135 -33.82 41.77 24.82
C GLY A 135 -33.00 41.85 26.11
N ARG A 136 -32.19 42.90 26.24
CA ARG A 136 -31.70 43.56 27.47
C ARG A 136 -31.42 42.70 28.71
N ARG A 137 -30.20 42.81 29.23
CA ARG A 137 -29.88 43.70 30.37
C ARG A 137 -28.40 44.04 30.36
#